data_AF-A0A0Q5Z3R7-F1
#
_entry.id   AF-A0A0Q5Z3R7-F1
#
_cell.length_a   1.000
_cell.length_b   1.000
_cell.length_c   1.000
_cell.angle_alpha   90.00
_cell.angle_beta   90.00
_cell.angle_gamma   90.00
#
_symmetry.space_group_name_H-M   'P 1'
#
loop_
_entity.id
_entity.type
_entity.pdbx_description
1 polymer ?
#
loop_
_entity_poly.entity_id
_entity_poly.type
_entity_poly.pdbx_seq_one_letter_code
_entity_poly.pdbx_strand_id
1 'polypeptide(L)'
;MGFCSWFSVEEKDLAGTAKAGALFKVVLKGWQSHHPDGNYARKTPRQGGQARTSYVFCSKSKPALINRDEQGRWAAEYLPINAAFGPPGVLETATTIYFAVCHAIGAGSQTDTTDLARRFGYPEQEEEGPAETPIAQLEDILRP
;
A
#
# COMPACT_ATOMS: atom_id res chain seq x y z
N MET A 1 -8.95 7.68 -17.81
CA MET A 1 -7.93 7.99 -16.80
C MET A 1 -6.82 8.80 -17.45
N GLY A 2 -6.21 9.75 -16.73
CA GLY A 2 -5.16 10.63 -17.25
C GLY A 2 -4.07 10.91 -16.23
N PHE A 3 -3.89 10.07 -15.22
CA PHE A 3 -2.86 10.26 -14.19
C PHE A 3 -1.88 9.10 -14.24
N CYS A 4 -0.60 9.41 -14.03
CA CYS A 4 0.41 8.43 -13.66
C CYS A 4 0.89 8.76 -12.25
N SER A 5 1.08 7.75 -11.43
CA SER A 5 1.67 7.86 -10.10
C SER A 5 2.99 7.08 -10.05
N TRP A 6 3.90 7.57 -9.22
CA TRP A 6 5.15 6.89 -8.87
C TRP A 6 5.35 6.99 -7.37
N PHE A 7 6.08 6.05 -6.81
CA PHE A 7 6.55 6.16 -5.45
C PHE A 7 7.96 5.57 -5.29
N SER A 8 8.61 5.93 -4.19
CA SER A 8 9.81 5.28 -3.69
C SER A 8 9.69 5.06 -2.19
N VAL A 9 10.26 3.95 -1.71
CA VAL A 9 10.48 3.68 -0.29
C VAL A 9 11.88 4.15 0.03
N GLU A 10 11.98 5.24 0.79
CA GLU A 10 13.26 5.86 1.15
C GLU A 10 13.88 5.18 2.38
N GLU A 11 13.04 4.85 3.35
CA GLU A 11 13.43 4.22 4.62
C GLU A 11 12.40 3.15 5.01
N LYS A 12 12.89 2.12 5.70
CA LYS A 12 12.07 1.02 6.24
C LYS A 12 12.67 0.55 7.56
N ASP A 13 11.99 0.85 8.65
CA ASP A 13 12.42 0.49 10.00
C ASP A 13 11.38 -0.42 10.66
N LEU A 14 11.85 -1.45 11.36
CA LEU A 14 10.98 -2.30 12.17
C LEU A 14 10.47 -1.49 13.37
N ALA A 15 9.16 -1.26 13.44
CA ALA A 15 8.51 -0.52 14.51
C ALA A 15 7.94 -1.45 15.61
N GLY A 16 7.60 -2.70 15.25
CA GLY A 16 7.15 -3.70 16.21
C GLY A 16 6.79 -5.03 15.57
N THR A 17 6.57 -6.03 16.40
CA THR A 17 6.22 -7.40 15.98
C THR A 17 5.08 -7.95 16.81
N ALA A 18 4.23 -8.76 16.18
CA ALA A 18 3.14 -9.49 16.81
C ALA A 18 3.08 -10.91 16.24
N LYS A 19 2.29 -11.79 16.87
CA LYS A 19 2.04 -13.14 16.34
C LYS A 19 1.47 -13.11 14.91
N ALA A 20 0.69 -12.07 14.58
CA ALA A 20 0.04 -11.92 13.29
C ALA A 20 0.93 -11.30 12.19
N GLY A 21 2.07 -10.68 12.54
CA GLY A 21 2.91 -9.98 11.56
C GLY A 21 3.92 -9.01 12.16
N ALA A 22 4.54 -8.20 11.30
CA ALA A 22 5.49 -7.17 11.68
C ALA A 22 5.04 -5.79 11.17
N LEU A 23 5.15 -4.78 12.02
CA LEU A 23 4.86 -3.39 11.70
C LEU A 23 6.15 -2.68 11.32
N PHE A 24 6.18 -2.08 10.13
CA PHE A 24 7.28 -1.26 9.67
C PHE A 24 6.87 0.20 9.59
N LYS A 25 7.70 1.10 10.11
CA LYS A 25 7.67 2.52 9.77
C LYS A 25 8.36 2.68 8.42
N VAL A 26 7.75 3.42 7.51
CA VAL A 26 8.34 3.69 6.19
C VAL A 26 8.27 5.17 5.86
N VAL A 27 9.31 5.66 5.19
CA VAL A 27 9.30 6.99 4.57
C VAL A 27 9.09 6.80 3.08
N LEU A 28 8.02 7.38 2.57
CA LEU A 28 7.64 7.30 1.17
C LEU A 28 7.80 8.67 0.51
N LYS A 29 8.23 8.70 -0.75
CA LYS A 29 8.00 9.83 -1.65
C LYS A 29 7.05 9.40 -2.75
N GLY A 30 6.12 10.28 -3.11
CA GLY A 30 5.14 10.04 -4.16
C GLY A 30 5.17 11.16 -5.19
N TRP A 31 5.04 10.80 -6.46
CA TRP A 31 4.90 11.75 -7.56
C TRP A 31 3.66 11.43 -8.37
N GLN A 32 3.07 12.46 -8.96
CA GLN A 32 1.99 12.31 -9.93
C GLN A 32 2.24 13.18 -11.14
N SER A 33 1.81 12.74 -12.32
CA SER A 33 1.69 13.58 -13.50
C SER A 33 0.29 13.46 -14.07
N HIS A 34 -0.26 14.59 -14.50
CA HIS A 34 -1.54 14.65 -15.17
C HIS A 34 -1.32 14.78 -16.68
N HIS A 35 -1.96 13.89 -17.44
CA HIS A 35 -1.97 13.75 -18.88
C HIS A 35 -3.41 13.94 -19.37
N PRO A 36 -3.79 15.18 -19.73
CA PRO A 36 -5.11 15.47 -20.31
C PRO A 36 -5.37 14.57 -21.52
N ASP A 37 -6.61 14.14 -21.66
CA ASP A 37 -7.08 13.26 -22.75
C ASP A 37 -6.34 11.90 -22.86
N GLY A 38 -5.61 11.50 -21.81
CA GLY A 38 -4.80 10.28 -21.83
C GLY A 38 -3.60 10.35 -22.78
N ASN A 39 -3.16 11.55 -23.19
CA ASN A 39 -2.03 11.69 -24.08
C ASN A 39 -0.69 11.58 -23.33
N TYR A 40 -0.17 10.35 -23.27
CA TYR A 40 1.13 10.04 -22.65
C TYR A 40 2.35 10.36 -23.52
N ALA A 41 2.15 10.69 -24.81
CA ALA A 41 3.25 11.12 -25.69
C ALA A 41 3.71 12.55 -25.36
N ARG A 42 2.83 13.36 -24.77
CA ARG A 42 3.18 14.70 -24.29
C ARG A 42 3.90 14.58 -22.95
N LYS A 43 5.10 15.16 -22.88
CA LYS A 43 5.81 15.33 -21.61
C LYS A 43 5.00 16.23 -20.68
N THR A 44 4.65 15.72 -19.51
CA THR A 44 4.03 16.49 -18.43
C THR A 44 4.92 16.37 -17.19
N PRO A 45 5.08 17.46 -16.42
CA PRO A 45 5.95 17.44 -15.25
C PRO A 45 5.37 16.54 -14.16
N ARG A 46 6.26 15.83 -13.45
CA ARG A 46 5.92 15.15 -12.20
C ARG A 46 5.83 16.20 -11.10
N GLN A 47 4.75 16.16 -10.34
CA GLN A 47 4.53 16.99 -9.16
C GLN A 47 4.56 16.10 -7.91
N GLY A 48 4.96 16.68 -6.77
CA GLY A 48 5.09 15.95 -5.50
C GLY A 48 6.55 15.74 -5.09
N GLY A 49 6.84 14.58 -4.51
CA GLY A 49 8.17 14.18 -4.03
C GLY A 49 8.46 14.54 -2.57
N GLN A 50 7.49 15.12 -1.86
CA GLN A 50 7.60 15.33 -0.42
C GLN A 50 7.63 13.99 0.28
N ALA A 51 8.55 13.86 1.24
CA ALA A 51 8.63 12.70 2.10
C ALA A 51 7.40 12.67 3.03
N ARG A 52 6.78 11.50 3.16
CA ARG A 52 5.71 11.24 4.12
C ARG A 52 6.00 9.97 4.90
N THR A 53 5.71 10.00 6.19
CA THR A 53 5.75 8.80 7.04
C THR A 53 4.46 8.03 6.86
N SER A 54 4.59 6.72 6.63
CA SER A 54 3.49 5.75 6.61
C SER A 54 3.93 4.53 7.43
N TYR A 55 3.01 3.62 7.71
CA TYR A 55 3.34 2.34 8.32
C TYR A 55 2.74 1.20 7.50
N VAL A 56 3.42 0.07 7.44
CA VAL A 56 2.95 -1.13 6.76
C VAL A 56 2.94 -2.27 7.75
N PHE A 57 1.78 -2.90 7.95
CA PHE A 57 1.67 -4.10 8.76
C PHE A 57 1.75 -5.33 7.87
N CYS A 58 2.95 -5.91 7.80
CA CYS A 58 3.25 -7.12 7.05
C CYS A 58 2.66 -8.34 7.78
N SER A 59 1.39 -8.62 7.50
CA SER A 59 0.63 -9.77 7.98
C SER A 59 0.01 -10.55 6.83
N LYS A 60 -0.04 -11.89 6.96
CA LYS A 60 -0.75 -12.75 6.00
C LYS A 60 -2.27 -12.77 6.19
N SER A 61 -2.76 -12.40 7.36
CA SER A 61 -4.18 -12.44 7.71
C SER A 61 -4.83 -11.06 7.80
N LYS A 62 -4.06 -10.03 8.15
CA LYS A 62 -4.53 -8.64 8.27
C LYS A 62 -3.53 -7.67 7.61
N PRO A 63 -3.18 -7.84 6.31
CA PRO A 63 -2.29 -6.91 5.62
C PRO A 63 -2.87 -5.50 5.65
N ALA A 64 -2.06 -4.49 5.98
CA ALA A 64 -2.54 -3.11 6.05
C ALA A 64 -1.47 -2.09 5.68
N LEU A 65 -1.91 -1.00 5.05
CA LEU A 65 -1.19 0.26 4.95
C LEU A 65 -1.83 1.25 5.93
N ILE A 66 -1.01 1.98 6.67
CA ILE A 66 -1.48 2.90 7.71
C ILE A 66 -0.97 4.30 7.41
N ASN A 67 -1.90 5.24 7.26
CA ASN A 67 -1.60 6.63 6.94
C ASN A 67 -2.30 7.57 7.92
N ARG A 68 -1.95 8.84 7.82
CA ARG A 68 -2.73 9.92 8.42
C ARG A 68 -3.91 10.22 7.49
N ASP A 69 -5.14 10.23 8.02
CA ASP A 69 -6.33 10.69 7.31
C ASP A 69 -6.30 12.21 7.09
N GLU A 70 -7.33 12.76 6.44
CA GLU A 70 -7.45 14.20 6.18
C GLU A 70 -7.49 15.05 7.47
N GLN A 71 -7.92 14.46 8.59
CA GLN A 71 -7.95 15.09 9.90
C GLN A 71 -6.64 14.87 10.69
N GLY A 72 -5.65 14.22 10.08
CA GLY A 72 -4.37 13.92 10.71
C GLY A 72 -4.44 12.81 11.76
N ARG A 73 -5.46 11.95 11.76
CA ARG A 73 -5.55 10.77 12.64
C ARG A 73 -4.97 9.56 11.94
N TRP A 74 -4.51 8.57 12.70
CA TRP A 74 -4.07 7.31 12.10
C TRP A 74 -5.26 6.50 11.62
N ALA A 75 -5.13 5.95 10.42
CA ALA A 75 -6.12 5.09 9.82
C ALA A 75 -5.44 3.91 9.11
N ALA A 76 -5.99 2.72 9.32
CA ALA A 76 -5.53 1.49 8.70
C ALA A 76 -6.43 1.15 7.51
N GLU A 77 -5.82 1.12 6.33
CA GLU A 77 -6.39 0.59 5.11
C GLU A 77 -5.95 -0.87 4.99
N TYR A 78 -6.85 -1.80 5.32
CA TYR A 78 -6.57 -3.22 5.14
C TYR A 78 -6.54 -3.54 3.64
N LEU A 79 -5.83 -4.59 3.23
CA LEU A 79 -5.59 -4.87 1.82
C LEU A 79 -6.12 -6.25 1.44
N PRO A 80 -7.05 -6.37 0.48
CA PRO A 80 -7.53 -7.68 0.04
C PRO A 80 -6.53 -8.32 -0.92
N ILE A 81 -5.37 -8.76 -0.41
CA ILE A 81 -4.19 -9.13 -1.21
C ILE A 81 -4.44 -10.31 -2.17
N ASN A 82 -5.38 -11.20 -1.85
CA ASN A 82 -5.73 -12.36 -2.69
C ASN A 82 -7.23 -12.41 -3.00
N ALA A 83 -7.81 -11.27 -3.37
CA ALA A 83 -9.17 -11.22 -3.91
C ALA A 83 -9.23 -11.76 -5.34
N ALA A 84 -10.36 -12.37 -5.70
CA ALA A 84 -10.56 -13.06 -6.98
C ALA A 84 -10.26 -12.19 -8.23
N PHE A 85 -10.49 -10.88 -8.14
CA PHE A 85 -10.29 -9.93 -9.23
C PHE A 85 -9.12 -8.97 -9.01
N GLY A 86 -8.22 -9.29 -8.07
CA GLY A 86 -7.12 -8.41 -7.66
C GLY A 86 -7.60 -7.30 -6.71
N PRO A 87 -6.70 -6.38 -6.29
CA PRO A 87 -7.08 -5.28 -5.42
C PRO A 87 -8.03 -4.33 -6.18
N PRO A 88 -9.07 -3.78 -5.52
CA PRO A 88 -9.85 -2.68 -6.07
C PRO A 88 -8.93 -1.56 -6.57
N GLY A 89 -9.29 -0.90 -7.68
CA GLY A 89 -8.45 0.13 -8.31
C GLY A 89 -7.96 1.23 -7.35
N VAL A 90 -8.79 1.58 -6.36
CA VAL A 90 -8.44 2.56 -5.31
C VAL A 90 -7.32 2.08 -4.37
N LEU A 91 -7.15 0.76 -4.21
CA LEU A 91 -6.15 0.11 -3.35
C LEU A 91 -4.91 -0.36 -4.11
N GLU A 92 -4.82 -0.20 -5.43
CA GLU A 92 -3.70 -0.68 -6.25
C GLU A 92 -2.36 -0.11 -5.77
N THR A 93 -2.30 1.20 -5.52
CA THR A 93 -1.07 1.86 -5.05
C THR A 93 -0.69 1.37 -3.65
N ALA A 94 -1.66 1.24 -2.75
CA ALA A 94 -1.42 0.74 -1.40
C ALA A 94 -0.92 -0.71 -1.39
N THR A 95 -1.51 -1.55 -2.24
CA THR A 95 -1.10 -2.95 -2.45
C THR A 95 0.31 -3.04 -3.02
N THR A 96 0.65 -2.18 -3.98
CA THR A 96 2.01 -2.14 -4.56
C THR A 96 3.05 -1.71 -3.52
N ILE A 97 2.76 -0.69 -2.71
CA ILE A 97 3.61 -0.29 -1.58
C ILE A 97 3.78 -1.44 -0.59
N TYR A 98 2.69 -2.14 -0.26
CA TYR A 98 2.71 -3.28 0.64
C TYR A 98 3.66 -4.38 0.13
N PHE A 99 3.55 -4.77 -1.14
CA PHE A 99 4.46 -5.78 -1.72
C PHE A 99 5.91 -5.30 -1.80
N ALA A 100 6.15 -4.02 -2.08
CA ALA A 100 7.49 -3.46 -2.05
C ALA A 100 8.11 -3.52 -0.64
N VAL A 101 7.33 -3.18 0.39
CA VAL A 101 7.81 -3.16 1.78
C VAL A 101 7.92 -4.57 2.36
N CYS A 102 6.91 -5.41 2.20
CA CYS A 102 6.85 -6.71 2.87
C CYS A 102 7.59 -7.82 2.11
N HIS A 103 7.69 -7.72 0.78
CA HIS A 103 8.22 -8.80 -0.07
C HIS A 103 9.34 -8.35 -1.02
N ALA A 104 9.79 -7.09 -0.92
CA ALA A 104 10.83 -6.52 -1.78
C ALA A 104 10.52 -6.63 -3.29
N ILE A 105 9.24 -6.63 -3.67
CA ILE A 105 8.84 -6.60 -5.08
C ILE A 105 8.89 -5.15 -5.58
N GLY A 106 9.70 -4.90 -6.60
CA GLY A 106 9.81 -3.57 -7.19
C GLY A 106 8.49 -3.09 -7.81
N ALA A 107 8.21 -1.79 -7.69
CA ALA A 107 6.99 -1.15 -8.21
C ALA A 107 6.80 -1.24 -9.74
N GLY A 108 7.83 -1.70 -10.48
CA GLY A 108 7.77 -1.96 -11.93
C GLY A 108 7.56 -3.45 -12.29
N SER A 109 7.29 -4.31 -11.32
CA SER A 109 6.99 -5.72 -11.57
C SER A 109 5.72 -5.82 -12.42
N GLN A 110 5.79 -6.56 -13.53
CA GLN A 110 4.62 -6.90 -14.35
C GLN A 110 3.89 -8.16 -13.85
N THR A 111 4.28 -8.67 -12.67
CA THR A 111 3.63 -9.86 -12.11
C THR A 111 2.28 -9.47 -11.56
N ASP A 112 1.26 -10.25 -11.91
CA ASP A 112 -0.09 -10.08 -11.38
C ASP A 112 -0.10 -10.18 -9.84
N THR A 113 -0.88 -9.32 -9.19
CA THR A 113 -0.91 -9.25 -7.72
C THR A 113 -1.49 -10.51 -7.09
N THR A 114 -2.45 -11.17 -7.74
CA THR A 114 -3.03 -12.44 -7.29
C THR A 114 -2.05 -13.61 -7.46
N ASP A 115 -1.19 -13.58 -8.50
CA ASP A 115 -0.07 -14.52 -8.62
C ASP A 115 0.96 -14.33 -7.50
N LEU A 116 1.33 -13.08 -7.17
CA LEU A 116 2.22 -12.78 -6.05
C LEU A 116 1.60 -13.22 -4.72
N ALA A 117 0.31 -12.95 -4.51
CA ALA A 117 -0.42 -13.33 -3.31
C ALA A 117 -0.39 -14.84 -3.09
N ARG A 118 -0.70 -15.63 -4.13
CA ARG A 118 -0.59 -17.09 -4.09
C ARG A 118 0.84 -17.56 -3.84
N ARG A 119 1.83 -16.97 -4.52
CA ARG A 119 3.26 -17.30 -4.34
C ARG A 119 3.74 -17.07 -2.91
N PHE A 120 3.27 -16.00 -2.26
CA PHE A 120 3.62 -15.68 -0.87
C PHE A 120 2.67 -16.33 0.16
N GLY A 121 1.68 -17.10 -0.28
CA GLY A 121 0.79 -17.89 0.55
C GLY A 121 -0.22 -17.06 1.33
N TYR A 122 -0.81 -16.04 0.69
CA TYR A 122 -1.99 -15.34 1.22
C TYR A 122 -3.24 -16.20 1.00
N PRO A 123 -4.15 -16.29 1.99
CA PRO A 123 -5.41 -16.99 1.83
C PRO A 123 -6.32 -16.25 0.85
N GLU A 124 -7.16 -16.96 0.11
CA GLU A 124 -8.20 -16.36 -0.74
C GLU A 124 -9.21 -15.58 0.10
N GLN A 125 -9.67 -14.44 -0.41
CA GLN A 125 -10.58 -13.53 0.28
C GLN A 125 -11.77 -13.19 -0.63
N GLU A 126 -12.98 -13.18 -0.05
CA GLU A 126 -14.15 -12.61 -0.70
C GLU A 126 -13.99 -11.08 -0.83
N GLU A 127 -14.57 -10.50 -1.88
CA GLU A 127 -14.55 -9.06 -2.13
C GLU A 127 -15.38 -8.30 -1.09
N GLU A 128 -14.84 -8.13 0.11
CA GLU A 128 -15.21 -7.02 0.97
C GLU A 128 -14.03 -6.05 0.96
N GLY A 129 -14.18 -4.98 0.19
CA GLY A 129 -13.24 -3.87 0.24
C GLY A 129 -13.18 -3.38 1.68
N PRO A 130 -12.07 -3.52 2.39
CA PRO A 130 -12.01 -3.07 3.77
C PRO A 130 -12.18 -1.56 3.80
N ALA A 131 -13.05 -1.10 4.68
CA ALA A 131 -13.14 0.31 4.99
C ALA A 131 -11.84 0.76 5.67
N GLU A 132 -11.34 1.94 5.28
CA GLU A 132 -10.35 2.65 6.07
C GLU A 132 -10.85 2.73 7.51
N THR A 133 -10.12 2.07 8.41
CA THR A 133 -10.52 1.90 9.81
C THR A 133 -9.70 2.85 10.66
N PRO A 134 -10.31 3.85 11.32
CA PRO A 134 -9.60 4.69 12.27
C PRO A 134 -8.96 3.84 13.37
N ILE A 135 -7.71 4.12 13.71
CA ILE A 135 -7.02 3.49 14.84
C ILE A 135 -6.61 4.58 15.84
N ALA A 136 -6.73 4.28 17.14
CA ALA A 136 -6.38 5.26 18.16
C ALA A 136 -4.86 5.40 18.28
N GLN A 137 -4.15 4.27 18.21
CA GLN A 137 -2.70 4.18 18.28
C GLN A 137 -2.15 3.17 17.26
N LEU A 138 -0.91 3.34 16.81
CA LEU A 138 -0.28 2.44 15.84
C LEU A 138 -0.14 1.03 16.40
N GLU A 139 0.11 0.93 17.70
CA GLU A 139 0.28 -0.31 18.45
C GLU A 139 -1.01 -1.13 18.52
N ASP A 140 -2.18 -0.52 18.26
CA ASP A 140 -3.45 -1.24 18.21
C ASP A 140 -3.45 -2.32 17.12
N ILE A 141 -2.70 -2.13 16.02
CA ILE A 141 -2.59 -3.12 14.94
C ILE A 141 -1.77 -4.36 15.32
N LEU A 142 -0.96 -4.26 16.38
CA LEU A 142 -0.13 -5.34 16.90
C LEU A 142 -0.91 -6.24 17.87
N ARG A 143 -2.13 -5.84 18.25
CA ARG A 143 -2.97 -6.62 19.16
C ARG A 143 -3.57 -7.84 18.42
N PRO A 144 -3.76 -8.98 19.11
CA PRO A 144 -4.33 -10.19 18.51
C PRO A 144 -5.71 -9.95 17.87
#